data_AF-A0A3M1FFN9-F1
#
_entry.id   AF-A0A3M1FFN9-F1
#
_cell.length_a   1.000
_cell.length_b   1.000
_cell.length_c   1.000
_cell.angle_alpha   90.00
_cell.angle_beta   90.00
_cell.angle_gamma   90.00
#
_symmetry.space_group_name_H-M   'P 1'
#
loop_
_entity.id
_entity.type
_entity.pdbx_description
1 polymer ?
#
loop_
_entity_poly.entity_id
_entity_poly.type
_entity_poly.pdbx_seq_one_letter_code
_entity_poly.pdbx_strand_id
1 'polypeptide(L)'
;MKTKRFLPLLLLPTFVACQSANQTGQSAVEGAQAHLEAGKEQAQSARTQAEAAATGRIYIEMLDPVGDDDGPGTYIYPTDPVYTPGSFDITKFEVEEKGDHVEFRVTVNAKIEDPWDSRAWQGNGFSVQMAQIYIDMDHQPESGIRQALPGMNVTFVPESYWERCIIISPQGPNRVNSEINEKAAQWK
;
A
#
# COMPACT_ATOMS: atom_id res chain seq x y z
N MET A 1 -49.03 -6.04 8.30
CA MET A 1 -49.05 -5.36 6.98
C MET A 1 -48.21 -4.08 7.13
N LYS A 2 -47.12 -3.81 6.43
CA LYS A 2 -46.47 -4.38 5.23
C LYS A 2 -44.95 -4.21 5.41
N THR A 3 -44.21 -5.29 5.20
CA THR A 3 -42.74 -5.31 5.09
C THR A 3 -42.37 -4.65 3.76
N LYS A 4 -41.67 -3.52 3.76
CA LYS A 4 -41.06 -2.95 2.55
C LYS A 4 -39.61 -3.45 2.48
N ARG A 5 -39.38 -4.45 1.63
CA ARG A 5 -38.04 -4.84 1.19
C ARG A 5 -37.50 -3.74 0.26
N PHE A 6 -36.42 -3.09 0.67
CA PHE A 6 -35.60 -2.28 -0.21
C PHE A 6 -34.67 -3.21 -1.00
N LEU A 7 -34.77 -3.17 -2.32
CA LEU A 7 -33.85 -3.83 -3.25
C LEU A 7 -32.68 -2.85 -3.49
N PRO A 8 -31.41 -3.20 -3.27
CA PRO A 8 -30.33 -2.38 -3.76
C PRO A 8 -30.15 -2.66 -5.25
N LEU A 9 -30.43 -1.63 -6.05
CA LEU A 9 -30.13 -1.55 -7.47
C LEU A 9 -28.60 -1.48 -7.62
N LEU A 10 -27.98 -2.63 -7.87
CA LEU A 10 -26.56 -2.72 -8.24
C LEU A 10 -26.37 -2.03 -9.60
N LEU A 11 -25.87 -0.80 -9.56
CA LEU A 11 -25.31 -0.10 -10.72
C LEU A 11 -23.98 -0.79 -11.05
N LEU A 12 -23.96 -1.61 -12.09
CA LEU A 12 -22.71 -2.08 -12.70
C LEU A 12 -22.09 -0.93 -13.51
N PRO A 13 -20.80 -0.62 -13.37
CA PRO A 13 -20.15 0.33 -14.27
C PRO A 13 -20.04 -0.32 -15.65
N THR A 14 -20.75 0.27 -16.62
CA THR A 14 -20.60 -0.09 -18.03
C THR A 14 -19.31 0.54 -18.53
N PHE A 15 -18.19 -0.16 -18.40
CA PHE A 15 -16.94 0.24 -19.05
C PHE A 15 -17.08 -0.01 -20.56
N VAL A 16 -17.43 1.04 -21.31
CA VAL A 16 -17.28 1.08 -22.77
C VAL A 16 -15.92 1.69 -23.07
N ALA A 17 -14.92 0.86 -23.31
CA ALA A 17 -13.68 1.28 -23.96
C ALA A 17 -13.73 0.83 -25.42
N CYS A 18 -14.07 1.78 -26.30
CA CYS A 18 -13.82 1.66 -27.73
C CYS A 18 -12.36 2.02 -27.96
N GLN A 19 -11.52 1.05 -28.33
CA GLN A 19 -10.22 1.36 -28.91
C GLN A 19 -9.98 0.50 -30.15
N SER A 20 -9.99 1.20 -31.28
CA SER A 20 -9.79 0.67 -32.62
C SER A 20 -8.28 0.49 -32.90
N ALA A 21 -7.94 -0.74 -33.27
CA ALA A 21 -6.88 -1.21 -34.19
C ALA A 21 -5.49 -0.55 -34.14
N ASN A 22 -4.50 -1.34 -33.73
CA ASN A 22 -3.56 -2.04 -34.63
C ASN A 22 -2.28 -2.37 -33.85
N GLN A 23 -2.28 -3.47 -33.09
CA GLN A 23 -1.05 -4.01 -32.52
C GLN A 23 -0.96 -5.52 -32.79
N THR A 24 0.20 -5.90 -33.29
CA THR A 24 0.75 -7.26 -33.43
C THR A 24 0.23 -8.22 -32.36
N GLY A 25 -0.30 -9.37 -32.78
CA GLY A 25 -1.12 -10.29 -31.97
C GLY A 25 -0.53 -10.91 -30.70
N GLN A 26 0.65 -10.49 -30.24
CA GLN A 26 1.17 -10.82 -28.90
C GLN A 26 0.80 -9.73 -27.87
N SER A 27 0.91 -8.44 -28.21
CA SER A 27 0.59 -7.36 -27.25
C SER A 27 -0.91 -7.25 -26.97
N ALA A 28 -1.75 -7.64 -27.93
CA ALA A 28 -3.20 -7.71 -27.74
C ALA A 28 -3.62 -8.82 -26.76
N VAL A 29 -2.87 -9.94 -26.73
CA VAL A 29 -3.14 -11.06 -25.81
C VAL A 29 -2.65 -10.71 -24.42
N GLU A 30 -1.44 -10.15 -24.28
CA GLU A 30 -0.91 -9.66 -22.99
C GLU A 30 -1.79 -8.57 -22.39
N GLY A 31 -2.25 -7.60 -23.21
CA GLY A 31 -3.18 -6.57 -22.76
C GLY A 31 -4.53 -7.15 -22.30
N ALA A 32 -5.12 -8.07 -23.07
CA ALA A 32 -6.36 -8.74 -22.67
C ALA A 32 -6.21 -9.57 -21.39
N GLN A 33 -5.05 -10.20 -21.20
CA GLN A 33 -4.73 -10.99 -20.01
C GLN A 33 -4.54 -10.08 -18.78
N ALA A 34 -3.84 -8.96 -18.92
CA ALA A 34 -3.69 -7.96 -17.87
C ALA A 34 -5.05 -7.35 -17.46
N HIS A 35 -5.92 -7.04 -18.42
CA HIS A 35 -7.28 -6.58 -18.13
C HIS A 35 -8.14 -7.63 -17.41
N LEU A 36 -7.98 -8.91 -17.76
CA LEU A 36 -8.70 -10.00 -17.10
C LEU A 36 -8.20 -10.24 -15.67
N GLU A 37 -6.88 -10.19 -15.44
CA GLU A 37 -6.30 -10.33 -14.10
C GLU A 37 -6.64 -9.12 -13.22
N ALA A 38 -6.54 -7.89 -13.73
CA ALA A 38 -7.01 -6.70 -13.02
C ALA A 38 -8.52 -6.79 -12.68
N GLY A 39 -9.33 -7.31 -13.61
CA GLY A 39 -10.76 -7.54 -13.36
C GLY A 39 -11.05 -8.61 -12.31
N LYS A 40 -10.21 -9.65 -12.21
CA LYS A 40 -10.30 -10.67 -11.15
C LYS A 40 -9.88 -10.12 -9.80
N GLU A 41 -8.82 -9.33 -9.75
CA GLU A 41 -8.31 -8.71 -8.53
C GLU A 41 -9.34 -7.72 -7.97
N GLN A 42 -9.90 -6.85 -8.82
CA GLN A 42 -11.01 -5.96 -8.43
C GLN A 42 -12.25 -6.73 -7.95
N ALA A 43 -12.60 -7.83 -8.62
CA ALA A 43 -13.72 -8.68 -8.20
C ALA A 43 -13.46 -9.40 -6.87
N GLN A 44 -12.20 -9.74 -6.58
CA GLN A 44 -11.79 -10.35 -5.32
C GLN A 44 -11.80 -9.32 -4.18
N SER A 45 -11.22 -8.14 -4.38
CA SER A 45 -11.25 -7.06 -3.40
C SER A 45 -12.67 -6.62 -3.05
N ALA A 46 -13.56 -6.49 -4.05
CA ALA A 46 -14.96 -6.17 -3.81
C ALA A 46 -15.70 -7.25 -3.00
N ARG A 47 -15.34 -8.53 -3.17
CA ARG A 47 -15.89 -9.63 -2.36
C ARG A 47 -15.37 -9.57 -0.94
N THR A 48 -14.07 -9.33 -0.75
CA THR A 48 -13.45 -9.19 0.57
C THR A 48 -14.05 -8.00 1.34
N GLN A 49 -14.21 -6.85 0.70
CA GLN A 49 -14.91 -5.68 1.26
C GLN A 49 -16.34 -6.02 1.67
N ALA A 50 -17.09 -6.71 0.80
CA ALA A 50 -18.46 -7.09 1.10
C ALA A 50 -18.57 -8.09 2.26
N GLU A 51 -17.65 -9.05 2.34
CA GLU A 51 -17.60 -10.03 3.44
C GLU A 51 -17.19 -9.38 4.77
N ALA A 52 -16.18 -8.51 4.73
CA ALA A 52 -15.74 -7.74 5.89
C ALA A 52 -16.90 -6.89 6.44
N ALA A 53 -17.58 -6.15 5.56
CA ALA A 53 -18.77 -5.39 5.91
C ALA A 53 -19.92 -6.27 6.46
N ALA A 54 -20.14 -7.45 5.88
CA ALA A 54 -21.18 -8.39 6.32
C ALA A 54 -20.88 -9.03 7.69
N THR A 55 -19.60 -9.16 8.04
CA THR A 55 -19.15 -9.77 9.29
C THR A 55 -18.71 -8.75 10.34
N GLY A 56 -18.77 -7.46 10.02
CA GLY A 56 -18.34 -6.37 10.90
C GLY A 56 -16.83 -6.27 11.10
N ARG A 57 -16.04 -6.93 10.24
CA ARG A 57 -14.57 -6.87 10.25
C ARG A 57 -14.07 -5.66 9.45
N ILE A 58 -12.91 -5.12 9.83
CA ILE A 58 -12.25 -4.06 9.06
C ILE A 58 -11.55 -4.67 7.84
N TYR A 59 -11.84 -4.12 6.67
CA TYR A 59 -11.03 -4.28 5.46
C TYR A 59 -10.98 -2.94 4.72
N ILE A 60 -9.77 -2.42 4.51
CA ILE A 60 -9.49 -1.18 3.78
C ILE A 60 -8.63 -1.57 2.59
N GLU A 61 -8.97 -1.03 1.41
CA GLU A 61 -8.13 -1.09 0.22
C GLU A 61 -7.97 0.33 -0.33
N MET A 62 -6.72 0.68 -0.65
CA MET A 62 -6.36 1.92 -1.34
C MET A 62 -5.49 1.54 -2.54
N LEU A 63 -5.89 2.00 -3.72
CA LEU A 63 -5.12 1.85 -4.95
C LEU A 63 -4.30 3.10 -5.20
N ASP A 64 -3.09 2.91 -5.69
CA ASP A 64 -2.16 3.98 -6.01
C ASP A 64 -1.75 3.87 -7.49
N PRO A 65 -1.59 4.97 -8.23
CA PRO A 65 -1.26 4.93 -9.66
C PRO A 65 0.05 4.20 -9.92
N VAL A 66 0.09 3.41 -10.99
CA VAL A 66 1.33 2.74 -11.41
C VAL A 66 2.29 3.74 -12.05
N GLY A 67 3.55 3.74 -11.62
CA GLY A 67 4.65 4.49 -12.23
C GLY A 67 4.80 5.92 -11.71
N ASP A 68 4.44 6.18 -10.45
CA ASP A 68 4.59 7.47 -9.77
C ASP A 68 5.70 7.46 -8.70
N ASP A 69 6.66 6.55 -8.83
CA ASP A 69 7.82 6.36 -7.96
C ASP A 69 8.94 7.40 -8.13
N ASP A 70 8.63 8.57 -8.66
CA ASP A 70 9.54 9.70 -8.90
C ASP A 70 9.32 10.89 -7.93
N GLY A 71 8.58 10.66 -6.84
CA GLY A 71 8.38 11.59 -5.75
C GLY A 71 7.65 12.86 -6.22
N PRO A 72 8.23 14.06 -6.11
CA PRO A 72 7.65 15.27 -6.71
C PRO A 72 7.69 15.34 -8.24
N GLY A 73 8.04 14.25 -8.94
CA GLY A 73 8.24 14.22 -10.39
C GLY A 73 9.70 14.33 -10.85
N THR A 74 10.67 14.18 -9.94
CA THR A 74 12.09 14.47 -10.21
C THR A 74 13.08 13.50 -9.58
N TYR A 75 12.62 12.58 -8.73
CA TYR A 75 13.50 11.60 -8.11
C TYR A 75 13.94 10.58 -9.14
N ILE A 76 15.20 10.16 -9.00
CA ILE A 76 15.82 9.19 -9.89
C ILE A 76 16.30 8.05 -9.01
N TYR A 77 16.03 6.85 -9.46
CA TYR A 77 16.50 5.64 -8.81
C TYR A 77 18.03 5.64 -8.69
N PRO A 78 18.58 5.05 -7.60
CA PRO A 78 20.01 4.82 -7.54
C PRO A 78 20.46 3.93 -8.71
N THR A 79 21.67 4.13 -9.21
CA THR A 79 22.17 3.48 -10.43
C THR A 79 22.54 2.01 -10.26
N ASP A 80 22.55 1.50 -9.03
CA ASP A 80 22.89 0.11 -8.75
C ASP A 80 21.75 -0.81 -9.23
N PRO A 81 22.04 -1.93 -9.92
CA PRO A 81 21.02 -2.81 -10.49
C PRO A 81 20.11 -3.48 -9.46
N VAL A 82 20.44 -3.47 -8.16
CA VAL A 82 19.54 -3.99 -7.11
C VAL A 82 18.26 -3.16 -6.98
N TYR A 83 18.27 -1.90 -7.44
CA TYR A 83 17.09 -1.03 -7.47
C TYR A 83 16.38 -1.18 -8.81
N THR A 84 15.54 -2.21 -8.90
CA THR A 84 14.78 -2.50 -10.12
C THR A 84 13.67 -1.47 -10.34
N PRO A 85 13.30 -1.16 -11.59
CA PRO A 85 12.15 -0.28 -11.88
C PRO A 85 10.89 -0.77 -11.16
N GLY A 86 10.16 0.14 -10.52
CA GLY A 86 8.96 -0.18 -9.75
C GLY A 86 9.22 -0.74 -8.34
N SER A 87 10.47 -0.87 -7.90
CA SER A 87 10.77 -1.39 -6.55
C SER A 87 10.35 -0.46 -5.41
N PHE A 88 10.06 0.81 -5.70
CA PHE A 88 9.50 1.81 -4.79
C PHE A 88 8.12 2.35 -5.23
N ASP A 89 7.56 1.84 -6.33
CA ASP A 89 6.24 2.19 -6.89
C ASP A 89 5.15 1.42 -6.13
N ILE A 90 4.54 2.06 -5.13
CA ILE A 90 3.43 1.46 -4.39
C ILE A 90 2.22 1.46 -5.31
N THR A 91 1.50 0.35 -5.37
CA THR A 91 0.31 0.24 -6.25
C THR A 91 -0.95 -0.09 -5.47
N LYS A 92 -0.79 -0.64 -4.27
CA LYS A 92 -1.91 -1.01 -3.40
C LYS A 92 -1.50 -1.07 -1.94
N PHE A 93 -2.38 -0.56 -1.09
CA PHE A 93 -2.31 -0.71 0.35
C PHE A 93 -3.59 -1.35 0.89
N GLU A 94 -3.44 -2.37 1.73
CA GLU A 94 -4.56 -3.08 2.35
C GLU A 94 -4.38 -3.15 3.87
N VAL A 95 -5.49 -2.99 4.58
CA VAL A 95 -5.58 -3.25 6.02
C VAL A 95 -6.68 -4.26 6.25
N GLU A 96 -6.37 -5.38 6.87
CA GLU A 96 -7.36 -6.43 7.15
C GLU A 96 -7.31 -6.85 8.61
N GLU A 97 -8.47 -6.87 9.26
CA GLU A 97 -8.63 -7.45 10.58
C GLU A 97 -8.72 -8.99 10.51
N LYS A 98 -7.79 -9.66 11.16
CA LYS A 98 -7.64 -11.12 11.21
C LYS A 98 -7.85 -11.66 12.63
N GLY A 99 -9.00 -11.35 13.22
CA GLY A 99 -9.39 -11.89 14.53
C GLY A 99 -8.56 -11.35 15.69
N ASP A 100 -7.35 -11.87 15.90
CA ASP A 100 -6.45 -11.47 16.99
C ASP A 100 -5.36 -10.46 16.58
N HIS A 101 -5.23 -10.17 15.28
CA HIS A 101 -4.28 -9.19 14.76
C HIS A 101 -4.85 -8.43 13.56
N VAL A 102 -4.13 -7.38 13.15
CA VAL A 102 -4.40 -6.60 11.94
C VAL A 102 -3.23 -6.78 10.98
N GLU A 103 -3.53 -7.18 9.75
CA GLU A 103 -2.55 -7.27 8.67
C GLU A 103 -2.50 -5.96 7.89
N PHE A 104 -1.29 -5.42 7.73
CA PHE A 104 -1.01 -4.29 6.84
C PHE A 104 -0.21 -4.80 5.65
N ARG A 105 -0.71 -4.58 4.44
CA ARG A 105 -0.07 -5.05 3.20
C ARG A 105 0.23 -3.87 2.30
N VAL A 106 1.51 -3.74 1.92
CA VAL A 106 1.96 -2.80 0.89
C VAL A 106 2.37 -3.62 -0.32
N THR A 107 1.80 -3.31 -1.47
CA THR A 107 2.15 -3.93 -2.76
C THR A 107 2.91 -2.91 -3.58
N VAL A 108 4.00 -3.35 -4.21
CA VAL A 108 4.80 -2.52 -5.12
C VAL A 108 4.79 -3.12 -6.53
N ASN A 109 5.08 -2.30 -7.54
CA ASN A 109 5.13 -2.69 -8.95
C ASN A 109 6.41 -3.44 -9.35
N ALA A 110 6.99 -4.17 -8.40
CA ALA A 110 8.13 -5.03 -8.65
C ALA A 110 8.07 -6.26 -7.74
N LYS A 111 8.82 -7.28 -8.14
CA LYS A 111 9.04 -8.43 -7.28
C LYS A 111 9.84 -8.02 -6.04
N ILE A 112 9.38 -8.42 -4.87
CA ILE A 112 10.15 -8.27 -3.63
C ILE A 112 11.31 -9.26 -3.64
N GLU A 113 12.53 -8.73 -3.48
CA GLU A 113 13.77 -9.50 -3.50
C GLU A 113 14.68 -9.16 -2.31
N ASP A 114 15.64 -10.04 -2.06
CA ASP A 114 16.61 -9.92 -0.96
C ASP A 114 18.07 -9.98 -1.47
N PRO A 115 18.49 -9.05 -2.36
CA PRO A 115 19.83 -9.06 -2.96
C PRO A 115 20.97 -8.90 -1.95
N TRP A 116 20.72 -8.38 -0.75
CA TRP A 116 21.73 -8.17 0.29
C TRP A 116 21.71 -9.25 1.38
N ASP A 117 21.04 -10.37 1.14
CA ASP A 117 20.90 -11.50 2.07
C ASP A 117 20.55 -11.03 3.48
N SER A 118 19.35 -10.44 3.62
CA SER A 118 18.95 -9.77 4.86
C SER A 118 19.05 -10.65 6.09
N ARG A 119 18.88 -11.96 5.93
CA ARG A 119 19.01 -12.94 7.01
C ARG A 119 20.42 -12.96 7.61
N ALA A 120 21.47 -12.70 6.82
CA ALA A 120 22.85 -12.63 7.31
C ALA A 120 23.06 -11.51 8.37
N TRP A 121 22.22 -10.47 8.36
CA TRP A 121 22.24 -9.38 9.33
C TRP A 121 20.95 -9.28 10.16
N GLN A 122 20.25 -10.41 10.34
CA GLN A 122 19.03 -10.53 11.16
C GLN A 122 17.83 -9.70 10.64
N GLY A 123 17.77 -9.50 9.33
CA GLY A 123 16.68 -8.83 8.63
C GLY A 123 15.46 -9.70 8.34
N ASN A 124 14.51 -9.11 7.61
CA ASN A 124 13.15 -9.62 7.46
C ASN A 124 12.86 -10.38 6.16
N GLY A 125 13.85 -10.58 5.28
CA GLY A 125 13.73 -11.36 4.03
C GLY A 125 13.50 -10.51 2.77
N PHE A 126 13.83 -9.23 2.84
CA PHE A 126 13.87 -8.28 1.72
C PHE A 126 14.93 -7.22 2.03
N SER A 127 15.43 -6.54 1.01
CA SER A 127 16.59 -5.63 1.19
C SER A 127 16.27 -4.15 1.01
N VAL A 128 15.57 -3.77 -0.07
CA VAL A 128 15.62 -2.39 -0.56
C VAL A 128 14.46 -1.52 -0.09
N GLN A 129 13.25 -2.08 0.04
CA GLN A 129 12.07 -1.32 0.45
C GLN A 129 12.11 -0.99 1.94
N MET A 130 11.62 0.18 2.34
CA MET A 130 11.28 0.50 3.72
C MET A 130 10.08 1.43 3.75
N ALA A 131 8.89 0.88 4.02
CA ALA A 131 7.65 1.65 4.06
C ALA A 131 7.31 2.09 5.48
N GLN A 132 6.66 3.25 5.61
CA GLN A 132 6.19 3.79 6.89
C GLN A 132 4.72 4.15 6.77
N ILE A 133 3.91 3.66 7.70
CA ILE A 133 2.48 3.91 7.76
C ILE A 133 2.23 4.77 8.99
N TYR A 134 1.71 5.96 8.78
CA TYR A 134 1.35 6.92 9.82
C TYR A 134 -0.14 6.85 10.08
N ILE A 135 -0.52 6.73 11.34
CA ILE A 135 -1.90 6.50 11.75
C ILE A 135 -2.30 7.63 12.71
N ASP A 136 -3.27 8.41 12.25
CA ASP A 136 -4.10 9.33 13.02
C ASP A 136 -5.22 8.51 13.70
N MET A 137 -5.27 8.58 15.02
CA MET A 137 -6.15 7.79 15.87
C MET A 137 -7.37 8.58 16.34
N ASP A 138 -7.32 9.92 16.32
CA ASP A 138 -8.34 10.78 16.94
C ASP A 138 -9.01 11.75 15.95
N HIS A 139 -8.43 11.92 14.76
CA HIS A 139 -8.87 12.80 13.69
C HIS A 139 -9.13 14.23 14.15
N GLN A 140 -8.35 14.70 15.13
CA GLN A 140 -8.43 16.07 15.64
C GLN A 140 -7.34 16.94 15.01
N PRO A 141 -7.70 18.10 14.42
CA PRO A 141 -6.72 19.02 13.87
C PRO A 141 -5.68 19.42 14.91
N GLU A 142 -4.42 19.38 14.51
CA GLU A 142 -3.23 19.68 15.32
C GLU A 142 -3.01 18.74 16.53
N SER A 143 -3.74 17.62 16.62
CA SER A 143 -3.50 16.56 17.61
C SER A 143 -2.50 15.55 17.05
N GLY A 144 -1.47 15.20 17.83
CA GLY A 144 -0.43 14.26 17.40
C GLY A 144 0.86 14.93 16.92
N ILE A 145 1.60 14.22 16.08
CA ILE A 145 2.94 14.63 15.61
C ILE A 145 2.86 15.19 14.19
N ARG A 146 3.40 16.40 13.99
CA ARG A 146 3.41 17.09 12.69
C ARG A 146 4.46 16.53 11.71
N GLN A 147 5.62 16.12 12.20
CA GLN A 147 6.73 15.67 11.38
C GLN A 147 6.69 14.16 11.22
N ALA A 148 7.11 13.66 10.05
CA ALA A 148 7.42 12.25 9.87
C ALA A 148 8.66 11.85 10.72
N LEU A 149 8.92 10.54 10.79
CA LEU A 149 10.12 9.99 11.39
C LEU A 149 11.39 10.63 10.79
N PRO A 150 12.47 10.77 11.59
CA PRO A 150 13.71 11.38 11.12
C PRO A 150 14.23 10.67 9.87
N GLY A 151 14.67 11.45 8.88
CA GLY A 151 15.15 10.96 7.59
C GLY A 151 14.11 10.94 6.49
N MET A 152 12.81 11.10 6.80
CA MET A 152 11.75 11.15 5.76
C MET A 152 11.62 12.53 5.11
N ASN A 153 11.96 13.61 5.82
CA ASN A 153 11.81 14.99 5.35
C ASN A 153 10.37 15.34 4.91
N VAL A 154 9.37 14.73 5.55
CA VAL A 154 7.94 14.97 5.29
C VAL A 154 7.29 15.65 6.51
N THR A 155 6.35 16.55 6.25
CA THR A 155 5.48 17.17 7.25
C THR A 155 4.03 17.01 6.86
N PHE A 156 3.17 16.76 7.85
CA PHE A 156 1.74 16.59 7.64
C PHE A 156 0.97 17.91 7.74
N VAL A 157 -0.19 17.95 7.10
CA VAL A 157 -1.18 19.02 7.26
C VAL A 157 -1.85 18.91 8.65
N PRO A 158 -2.37 20.02 9.21
CA PRO A 158 -2.97 20.03 10.55
C PRO A 158 -4.01 18.93 10.80
N GLU A 159 -4.78 18.55 9.79
CA GLU A 159 -5.84 17.55 9.86
C GLU A 159 -5.34 16.09 9.76
N SER A 160 -4.02 15.87 9.75
CA SER A 160 -3.41 14.54 9.51
C SER A 160 -2.12 14.34 10.29
N TYR A 161 -2.02 14.97 11.45
CA TYR A 161 -0.98 14.60 12.42
C TYR A 161 -1.25 13.17 12.92
N TRP A 162 -0.23 12.52 13.50
CA TRP A 162 -0.28 11.08 13.78
C TRP A 162 0.14 10.73 15.22
N GLU A 163 -0.41 9.65 15.76
CA GLU A 163 -0.07 9.11 17.10
C GLU A 163 0.66 7.77 17.02
N ARG A 164 0.49 7.04 15.92
CA ARG A 164 1.12 5.73 15.73
C ARG A 164 1.81 5.65 14.38
N CYS A 165 2.98 5.03 14.35
CA CYS A 165 3.69 4.73 13.12
C CYS A 165 4.08 3.25 13.09
N ILE A 166 3.82 2.59 11.96
CA ILE A 166 4.27 1.24 11.65
C ILE A 166 5.41 1.37 10.64
N ILE A 167 6.55 0.74 10.93
CA ILE A 167 7.70 0.70 10.04
C ILE A 167 7.82 -0.71 9.47
N ILE A 168 7.62 -0.85 8.16
CA ILE A 168 7.92 -2.08 7.42
C ILE A 168 9.38 -1.97 6.99
N SER A 169 10.27 -2.54 7.80
CA SER A 169 11.72 -2.41 7.64
C SER A 169 12.35 -3.70 7.11
N PRO A 170 13.37 -3.62 6.23
CA PRO A 170 14.18 -4.78 5.89
C PRO A 170 15.02 -5.18 7.12
N GLN A 171 15.33 -4.23 8.01
CA GLN A 171 16.09 -4.40 9.26
C GLN A 171 15.28 -5.11 10.35
N GLY A 172 15.98 -5.97 11.09
CA GLY A 172 15.40 -6.67 12.23
C GLY A 172 15.00 -5.74 13.39
N PRO A 173 14.14 -6.22 14.30
CA PRO A 173 13.56 -5.40 15.36
C PRO A 173 14.60 -4.78 16.30
N ASN A 174 15.71 -5.48 16.58
CA ASN A 174 16.76 -4.95 17.45
C ASN A 174 17.39 -3.68 16.88
N ARG A 175 17.71 -3.69 15.58
CA ARG A 175 18.33 -2.56 14.92
C ARG A 175 17.37 -1.39 14.76
N VAL A 176 16.14 -1.66 14.33
CA VAL A 176 15.08 -0.63 14.22
C VAL A 176 14.81 0.03 15.57
N ASN A 177 14.72 -0.76 16.65
CA ASN A 177 14.51 -0.20 17.99
C ASN A 177 15.68 0.66 18.49
N SER A 178 16.93 0.32 18.13
CA SER A 178 18.10 1.17 18.43
C SER A 178 17.97 2.54 17.75
N GLU A 179 17.63 2.55 16.46
CA GLU A 179 17.46 3.78 15.69
C GLU A 179 16.33 4.65 16.26
N ILE A 180 15.21 4.04 16.65
CA ILE A 180 14.11 4.75 17.30
C ILE A 180 14.57 5.36 18.64
N ASN A 181 15.31 4.60 19.46
CA ASN A 181 15.84 5.11 20.74
C ASN A 181 16.85 6.25 20.56
N GLU A 182 17.60 6.27 19.47
CA GLU A 182 18.61 7.29 19.22
C GLU A 182 18.02 8.56 18.62
N LYS A 183 17.03 8.43 17.73
CA LYS A 183 16.57 9.53 16.86
C LYS A 183 15.13 9.99 17.10
N ALA A 184 14.29 9.11 17.66
CA ALA A 184 12.86 9.34 17.82
C ALA A 184 12.38 8.99 19.25
N ALA A 185 13.28 9.02 20.25
CA ALA A 185 12.94 8.69 21.63
C ALA A 185 11.84 9.57 22.21
N GLN A 186 11.72 10.81 21.72
CA GLN A 186 10.67 11.75 22.13
C GLN A 186 9.24 11.31 21.72
N TRP A 187 9.11 10.30 20.84
CA TRP A 187 7.83 9.81 20.32
C TRP A 187 7.54 8.35 20.69
N LYS A 188 8.33 7.77 21.60
CA LYS A 188 8.04 6.48 22.25
C LYS A 188 7.09 6.67 23.43
#